data_AF-A0A9C9KST8-F1
#
_entry.id   AF-A0A9C9KST8-F1
#
_cell.length_a   1.000
_cell.length_b   1.000
_cell.length_c   1.000
_cell.angle_alpha   90.00
_cell.angle_beta   90.00
_cell.angle_gamma   90.00
#
_symmetry.space_group_name_H-M   'P 1'
#
loop_
_entity.id
_entity.type
_entity.pdbx_description
1 polymer ?
#
loop_
_entity_poly.entity_id
_entity_poly.type
_entity_poly.pdbx_seq_one_letter_code
_entity_poly.pdbx_strand_id
1 'polypeptide(L)'
;MTVASIAARRIAMLSFVYRLVEDYEQEHDLRPNTLYLSRDHLQHLTSSFSQDTNLEDIINYLDMEIIMDEAALHPRVGWMHRVYSRAM
;
A
#
# COMPACT_ATOMS: atom_id res chain seq x y z
N MET A 1 -3.79 -27.79 0.71
CA MET A 1 -3.96 -26.34 0.91
C MET A 1 -5.11 -25.89 0.02
N THR A 2 -6.19 -25.39 0.62
CA THR A 2 -7.48 -25.11 -0.06
C THR A 2 -7.51 -23.69 -0.61
N VAL A 3 -8.17 -23.47 -1.76
CA VAL A 3 -8.27 -22.18 -2.48
C VAL A 3 -8.71 -21.01 -1.58
N ALA A 4 -9.50 -21.28 -0.54
CA ALA A 4 -9.93 -20.29 0.46
C ALA A 4 -8.77 -19.67 1.27
N SER A 5 -7.70 -20.42 1.55
CA SER A 5 -6.52 -19.92 2.29
C SER A 5 -5.70 -18.93 1.47
N ILE A 6 -5.73 -19.05 0.13
CA ILE A 6 -5.00 -18.16 -0.78
C ILE A 6 -5.75 -16.84 -0.94
N ALA A 7 -7.08 -16.89 -1.08
CA ALA A 7 -7.92 -15.69 -1.18
C ALA A 7 -7.96 -14.87 0.12
N ALA A 8 -7.97 -15.52 1.30
CA ALA A 8 -8.00 -14.82 2.59
C ALA A 8 -6.73 -13.98 2.83
N ARG A 9 -5.55 -14.48 2.41
CA ARG A 9 -4.29 -13.72 2.47
C ARG A 9 -4.28 -12.51 1.53
N ARG A 10 -4.98 -12.60 0.39
CA ARG A 10 -5.09 -11.51 -0.59
C ARG A 10 -5.90 -10.33 -0.06
N ILE A 11 -7.05 -10.55 0.57
CA ILE A 11 -7.90 -9.45 1.04
C ILE A 11 -7.32 -8.79 2.30
N ALA A 12 -6.60 -9.55 3.14
CA ALA A 12 -6.09 -9.09 4.42
C ALA A 12 -5.17 -7.86 4.30
N MET A 13 -4.32 -7.81 3.25
CA MET A 13 -3.34 -6.72 3.15
C MET A 13 -3.97 -5.39 2.71
N LEU A 14 -4.88 -5.39 1.74
CA LEU A 14 -5.52 -4.15 1.29
C LEU A 14 -6.39 -3.55 2.41
N SER A 15 -7.15 -4.39 3.12
CA SER A 15 -7.91 -3.95 4.30
C SER A 15 -7.00 -3.41 5.41
N PHE A 16 -5.80 -3.98 5.59
CA PHE A 16 -4.82 -3.48 6.55
C PHE A 16 -4.31 -2.08 6.16
N VAL A 17 -4.01 -1.85 4.88
CA VAL A 17 -3.59 -0.52 4.40
C VAL A 17 -4.69 0.52 4.61
N TYR A 18 -5.95 0.19 4.32
CA TYR A 18 -7.06 1.13 4.57
C TYR A 18 -7.20 1.48 6.05
N ARG A 19 -7.02 0.51 6.95
CA ARG A 19 -7.02 0.78 8.38
C ARG A 19 -5.90 1.74 8.79
N LEU A 20 -4.69 1.56 8.25
CA LEU A 20 -3.59 2.49 8.50
C LEU A 20 -3.92 3.90 8.03
N VAL A 21 -4.60 4.04 6.88
CA VAL A 21 -5.06 5.34 6.37
C VAL A 21 -6.08 5.97 7.31
N GLU A 22 -7.11 5.23 7.73
CA GLU A 22 -8.12 5.73 8.68
C GLU A 22 -7.51 6.15 10.02
N ASP A 23 -6.62 5.33 10.58
CA ASP A 23 -5.94 5.63 11.85
C ASP A 23 -5.08 6.90 11.72
N TYR A 24 -4.36 7.06 10.60
CA TYR A 24 -3.55 8.25 10.34
C TYR A 24 -4.40 9.52 10.14
N GLU A 25 -5.50 9.42 9.40
CA GLU A 25 -6.43 10.55 9.19
C GLU A 25 -7.03 11.03 10.51
N GLN A 26 -7.41 10.09 11.39
CA GLN A 26 -7.95 10.43 12.72
C GLN A 26 -6.90 11.08 13.62
N GLU A 27 -5.64 10.66 13.55
CA GLU A 27 -4.55 11.19 14.38
C GLU A 27 -4.05 12.55 13.89
N HIS A 28 -4.06 12.80 12.58
CA HIS A 28 -3.39 13.95 11.97
C HIS A 28 -4.32 14.94 11.24
N ASP A 29 -5.62 14.66 11.13
CA ASP A 29 -6.61 15.47 10.38
C ASP A 29 -6.19 15.68 8.90
N LEU A 30 -5.54 14.67 8.34
CA LEU A 30 -4.88 14.69 7.04
C LEU A 30 -4.78 13.29 6.46
N ARG A 31 -5.11 13.15 5.17
CA ARG A 31 -4.90 11.90 4.42
C ARG A 31 -3.41 11.67 4.12
N PRO A 32 -2.85 10.50 4.44
CA PRO A 32 -1.48 10.16 4.04
C PRO A 32 -1.38 10.08 2.52
N ASN A 33 -0.18 10.32 1.99
CA ASN A 33 0.11 10.26 0.55
C ASN A 33 1.28 9.34 0.21
N THR A 34 1.87 8.68 1.21
CA THR A 34 2.95 7.70 1.05
C THR A 34 2.67 6.42 1.81
N LEU A 35 3.05 5.29 1.21
CA LEU A 35 2.96 3.94 1.77
C LEU A 35 4.35 3.30 1.75
N TYR A 36 4.89 3.01 2.93
CA TYR A 36 6.19 2.35 3.10
C TYR A 36 6.02 0.84 3.18
N LEU A 37 6.70 0.10 2.30
CA LEU A 37 6.59 -1.35 2.17
C LEU A 37 7.97 -2.00 2.01
N SER A 38 8.14 -3.21 2.54
CA SER A 38 9.21 -4.10 2.11
C SER A 38 8.81 -4.79 0.80
N ARG A 39 9.75 -5.49 0.15
CA ARG A 39 9.45 -6.27 -1.06
C ARG A 39 8.37 -7.33 -0.84
N ASP A 40 8.40 -8.00 0.31
CA ASP A 40 7.43 -9.04 0.65
C ASP A 40 6.04 -8.44 0.83
N HIS A 41 5.95 -7.30 1.51
CA HIS A 41 4.69 -6.55 1.61
C HIS A 41 4.17 -6.17 0.22
N LEU A 42 5.02 -5.66 -0.67
CA LEU A 42 4.58 -5.31 -2.02
C LEU A 42 4.02 -6.53 -2.80
N GLN A 43 4.65 -7.69 -2.67
CA GLN A 43 4.14 -8.94 -3.28
C GLN A 43 2.77 -9.35 -2.71
N HIS A 44 2.59 -9.20 -1.41
CA HIS A 44 1.30 -9.46 -0.78
C HIS A 44 0.23 -8.46 -1.25
N LEU A 45 0.58 -7.18 -1.34
CA LEU A 45 -0.32 -6.13 -1.80
C LEU A 45 -0.75 -6.40 -3.24
N THR A 46 0.18 -6.65 -4.16
CA THR A 46 -0.11 -6.94 -5.57
C THR A 46 -0.97 -8.20 -5.73
N SER A 47 -0.80 -9.20 -4.86
CA SER A 47 -1.65 -10.39 -4.85
C SER A 47 -3.13 -10.10 -4.56
N SER A 48 -3.44 -8.95 -3.93
CA SER A 48 -4.81 -8.47 -3.67
C SER A 48 -5.54 -8.05 -4.94
N PHE A 49 -4.81 -7.81 -6.03
CA PHE A 49 -5.33 -7.34 -7.30
C PHE A 49 -5.36 -8.45 -8.37
N SER A 50 -6.00 -8.16 -9.49
CA SER A 50 -6.00 -9.04 -10.68
C SER A 50 -4.60 -9.15 -11.27
N GLN A 51 -4.27 -10.29 -11.90
CA GLN A 51 -2.95 -10.52 -12.48
C GLN A 51 -2.54 -9.49 -13.55
N ASP A 52 -3.52 -8.87 -14.22
CA ASP A 52 -3.29 -7.83 -15.23
C ASP A 52 -3.08 -6.43 -14.64
N THR A 53 -3.21 -6.28 -13.31
CA THR A 53 -3.04 -4.99 -12.61
C THR A 53 -1.55 -4.73 -12.44
N ASN A 54 -1.06 -3.63 -13.03
CA ASN A 54 0.33 -3.24 -12.86
C ASN A 54 0.52 -2.38 -11.60
N LEU A 55 1.77 -2.04 -11.28
CA LEU A 55 2.07 -1.24 -10.08
C LEU A 55 1.53 0.20 -10.17
N GLU A 56 1.50 0.79 -11.36
CA GLU A 56 0.97 2.15 -11.58
C GLU A 56 -0.53 2.20 -11.31
N ASP A 57 -1.28 1.18 -11.73
CA ASP A 57 -2.71 1.02 -11.42
C ASP A 57 -2.95 0.94 -9.91
N ILE A 58 -2.09 0.21 -9.18
CA ILE A 58 -2.18 0.09 -7.71
C ILE A 58 -1.87 1.45 -7.04
N ILE A 59 -0.83 2.16 -7.48
CA ILE A 59 -0.48 3.49 -6.97
C ILE A 59 -1.65 4.46 -7.20
N ASN A 60 -2.23 4.45 -8.40
CA ASN A 60 -3.38 5.28 -8.74
C ASN A 60 -4.63 4.91 -7.92
N TYR A 61 -4.86 3.62 -7.68
CA TYR A 61 -5.98 3.13 -6.88
C TYR A 61 -5.85 3.53 -5.40
N LEU A 62 -4.64 3.44 -4.84
CA LEU A 62 -4.37 3.82 -3.45
C LEU A 62 -4.27 5.33 -3.25
N ASP A 63 -3.99 6.08 -4.32
CA ASP A 63 -3.68 7.52 -4.29
C ASP A 63 -2.51 7.84 -3.34
N MET A 64 -1.54 6.91 -3.28
CA MET A 64 -0.35 6.99 -2.44
C MET A 64 0.89 6.56 -3.21
N GLU A 65 1.99 7.28 -3.03
CA GLU A 65 3.30 6.90 -3.52
C GLU A 65 3.85 5.73 -2.69
N ILE A 66 4.37 4.69 -3.37
CA ILE A 66 4.95 3.52 -2.70
C ILE A 66 6.46 3.75 -2.52
N ILE A 67 6.91 3.72 -1.28
CA ILE A 67 8.32 3.84 -0.91
C ILE A 67 8.81 2.48 -0.41
N MET A 68 9.88 1.99 -1.02
CA MET A 68 10.50 0.73 -0.61
C MET A 68 11.36 0.94 0.65
N ASP A 69 11.00 0.25 1.72
CA ASP A 69 11.71 0.19 2.99
C ASP A 69 11.92 -1.29 3.36
N GLU A 70 13.06 -1.84 2.97
CA GLU A 70 13.38 -3.26 3.19
C GLU A 70 13.58 -3.60 4.68
N ALA A 71 13.75 -2.60 5.54
CA ALA A 71 13.83 -2.78 7.00
C ALA A 71 12.44 -2.69 7.68
N ALA A 72 11.38 -2.38 6.92
CA ALA A 72 10.04 -2.24 7.47
C ALA A 72 9.50 -3.60 7.94
N LEU A 73 9.32 -3.74 9.25
CA LEU A 73 8.67 -4.91 9.85
C LEU A 73 7.16 -4.98 9.54
N HIS A 74 6.54 -3.82 9.32
CA HIS A 74 5.11 -3.69 9.01
C HIS A 74 4.92 -2.57 7.96
N PRO A 75 3.86 -2.64 7.13
CA PRO A 75 3.44 -1.50 6.31
C PRO A 75 3.20 -0.27 7.19
N ARG A 76 3.56 0.91 6.68
CA ARG A 76 3.32 2.19 7.34
C ARG A 76 2.83 3.21 6.33
N VAL A 77 1.94 4.10 6.75
CA VAL A 77 1.55 5.26 5.95
C VAL A 77 2.21 6.52 6.49
N GLY A 78 2.34 7.53 5.64
CA GLY A 78 2.85 8.82 6.04
C GLY A 78 2.46 9.92 5.08
N TRP A 79 2.94 11.11 5.37
CA TRP A 79 2.78 12.25 4.50
C TRP A 79 4.14 12.82 4.14
N MET A 80 4.41 12.93 2.84
CA MET A 80 5.58 13.61 2.30
C MET A 80 5.14 14.81 1.48
N HIS A 81 5.80 15.95 1.71
CA HIS A 81 5.61 17.11 0.85
C HIS A 81 6.17 16.78 -0.54
N ARG A 82 5.29 16.67 -1.55
CA ARG A 82 5.72 16.40 -2.91
C ARG A 82 6.58 17.56 -3.42
N VAL A 83 7.91 17.37 -3.46
CA VAL A 83 8.79 18.19 -4.30
C VAL A 83 8.69 17.58 -5.70
N TYR A 84 7.77 18.10 -6.52
CA TYR A 84 7.59 17.64 -7.89
C TYR A 84 8.92 17.66 -8.67
N SER A 85 9.35 16.49 -9.15
CA SER A 85 10.05 16.38 -10.43
C SER A 85 9.59 15.11 -11.15
N ARG A 86 8.31 15.13 -11.56
CA ARG A 86 7.88 14.38 -12.74
C ARG A 86 8.52 15.05 -13.96
N ALA A 87 9.81 14.79 -14.17
CA ALA A 87 10.39 14.87 -15.50
C ALA A 87 9.85 13.64 -16.23
N MET A 88 8.84 13.87 -17.08
CA MET A 88 8.48 12.95 -18.15
C MET A 88 9.67 12.72 -19.08
#